data_AF-A0A2G9TB01-F1
#
_entry.id   AF-A0A2G9TB01-F1
#
_cell.length_a   1.000
_cell.length_b   1.000
_cell.length_c   1.000
_cell.angle_alpha   90.00
_cell.angle_beta   90.00
_cell.angle_gamma   90.00
#
_symmetry.space_group_name_H-M   'P 1'
#
loop_
_entity.id
_entity.type
_entity.pdbx_description
1 polymer ?
#
loop_
_entity_poly.entity_id
_entity_poly.type
_entity_poly.pdbx_seq_one_letter_code
_entity_poly.pdbx_strand_id
1 'polypeptide(L)'
;MQGPRTRPRKPIKFGEVLYAVGGWCSGDAIASVERLDPGKAIPVWQCVAPMSKRRCGVGVAVVDNLLYAVGGHDGQTYLNSIE
;
A
#
# COMPACT_ATOMS: atom_id res chain seq x y z
N MET A 1 -0.48 18.05 -16.47
CA MET A 1 -0.97 16.66 -16.68
C MET A 1 -1.88 16.27 -15.53
N GLN A 2 -3.20 16.41 -15.70
CA GLN A 2 -4.19 15.75 -14.83
C GLN A 2 -5.15 14.99 -15.75
N GLY A 3 -5.09 13.65 -15.69
CA GLY A 3 -6.02 12.77 -16.39
C GLY A 3 -6.97 12.09 -15.40
N PRO A 4 -7.95 11.30 -15.88
CA PRO A 4 -8.87 10.56 -15.01
C PRO A 4 -8.16 9.61 -14.02
N ARG A 5 -6.90 9.23 -14.29
CA ARG A 5 -6.04 8.40 -13.42
C ARG A 5 -5.28 9.18 -12.33
N THR A 6 -5.26 10.51 -12.39
CA THR A 6 -4.50 11.36 -11.45
C THR A 6 -5.41 12.23 -10.59
N ARG A 7 -6.70 11.88 -10.48
CA ARG A 7 -7.62 12.56 -9.56
C ARG A 7 -7.13 12.32 -8.13
N PRO A 8 -7.03 13.36 -7.28
CA PRO A 8 -6.66 13.17 -5.88
C PRO A 8 -7.58 12.12 -5.24
N ARG A 9 -7.02 11.06 -4.67
CA ARG A 9 -7.76 10.05 -3.91
C ARG A 9 -8.09 10.62 -2.53
N LYS A 10 -8.91 11.68 -2.51
CA LYS A 10 -9.53 12.13 -1.26
C LYS A 10 -10.57 11.09 -0.86
N PRO A 11 -10.66 10.73 0.43
CA PRO A 11 -11.76 9.94 0.93
C PRO A 11 -13.09 10.57 0.47
N ILE A 12 -13.89 9.85 -0.29
CA ILE A 12 -15.21 10.27 -0.76
C ILE A 12 -16.33 9.71 0.13
N LYS A 13 -16.01 8.78 1.03
CA LYS A 13 -16.94 8.20 2.01
C LYS A 13 -16.32 8.11 3.41
N PHE A 14 -17.18 8.14 4.42
CA PHE A 14 -16.78 7.87 5.81
C PHE A 14 -16.33 6.41 5.94
N GLY A 15 -15.18 6.16 6.56
CA GLY A 15 -14.59 4.81 6.71
C GLY A 15 -13.61 4.39 5.61
N GLU A 16 -13.29 5.26 4.64
CA GLU A 16 -12.19 5.00 3.71
C GLU A 16 -10.84 5.23 4.39
N VAL A 17 -10.03 4.18 4.44
CA VAL A 17 -8.69 4.18 5.02
C VAL A 17 -7.62 4.27 3.94
N LEU A 18 -6.46 4.80 4.30
CA LEU A 18 -5.27 4.81 3.45
C LEU A 18 -4.34 3.68 3.89
N TYR A 19 -3.79 2.94 2.93
CA TYR A 19 -2.75 1.93 3.17
C TYR A 19 -1.44 2.35 2.51
N ALA A 20 -0.34 2.19 3.23
CA ALA A 20 1.01 2.21 2.71
C ALA A 20 1.54 0.77 2.73
N VAL A 21 1.93 0.24 1.56
CA VAL A 21 2.25 -1.18 1.36
C VAL A 21 3.68 -1.30 0.83
N GLY A 22 4.57 -1.92 1.61
CA GLY A 22 5.95 -2.16 1.22
C GLY A 22 6.75 -0.87 1.00
N GLY A 23 7.67 -0.89 0.04
CA GLY A 23 8.54 0.23 -0.29
C GLY A 23 10.02 -0.11 -0.14
N TRP A 24 10.85 0.93 -0.13
CA TRP A 24 12.30 0.84 0.02
C TRP A 24 12.73 1.68 1.22
N CYS A 25 13.39 1.04 2.19
CA CYS A 25 13.89 1.71 3.38
C CYS A 25 15.30 1.23 3.70
N SER A 26 16.21 2.17 3.94
CA SER A 26 17.59 1.87 4.39
C SER A 26 18.36 0.87 3.52
N GLY A 27 18.12 0.88 2.21
CA GLY A 27 18.84 0.01 1.26
C GLY A 27 18.21 -1.38 1.04
N ASP A 28 17.03 -1.65 1.60
CA ASP A 28 16.31 -2.90 1.38
C ASP A 28 14.82 -2.66 1.07
N ALA A 29 14.21 -3.63 0.40
CA ALA A 29 12.77 -3.70 0.27
C ALA A 29 12.16 -4.02 1.63
N ILE A 30 10.96 -3.51 1.93
CA ILE A 30 10.27 -3.81 3.19
C ILE A 30 8.95 -4.55 2.94
N ALA A 31 8.53 -5.32 3.95
CA ALA A 31 7.26 -6.05 3.97
C ALA A 31 6.21 -5.36 4.85
N SER A 32 6.57 -4.28 5.55
CA SER A 32 5.65 -3.57 6.43
C SER A 32 4.48 -3.00 5.66
N VAL A 33 3.32 -3.06 6.29
CA VAL A 33 2.10 -2.41 5.82
C VAL A 33 1.57 -1.55 6.96
N GLU A 34 1.22 -0.32 6.65
CA GLU A 34 0.66 0.62 7.61
C GLU A 34 -0.66 1.16 7.09
N ARG A 35 -1.59 1.44 8.01
CA ARG A 35 -2.87 2.04 7.70
C ARG A 35 -3.08 3.36 8.43
N LEU A 36 -3.78 4.27 7.78
CA LEU A 36 -4.23 5.52 8.34
C LEU A 36 -5.75 5.61 8.18
N ASP A 37 -6.43 5.88 9.29
CA ASP A 37 -7.85 6.22 9.27
C ASP A 37 -7.98 7.76 9.33
N PRO A 38 -8.30 8.42 8.20
CA PRO A 38 -8.44 9.87 8.15
C PRO A 38 -9.72 10.37 8.83
N GLY A 39 -10.66 9.48 9.17
CA GLY A 39 -11.90 9.84 9.86
C GLY A 39 -11.72 10.08 11.36
N LYS A 40 -10.56 9.72 11.93
CA LYS A 40 -10.25 9.96 13.34
C LYS A 40 -9.92 11.43 13.60
N ALA A 41 -10.31 11.93 14.78
CA ALA A 41 -10.00 13.29 15.23
C ALA A 41 -8.49 13.59 15.22
N ILE A 42 -7.67 12.57 15.47
CA ILE A 42 -6.21 12.62 15.33
C ILE A 42 -5.80 11.46 14.40
N PRO A 43 -5.45 11.74 13.14
CA PRO A 43 -5.05 10.70 12.19
C PRO A 43 -3.65 10.20 12.57
N VAL A 44 -3.53 8.90 12.84
CA VAL A 44 -2.27 8.23 13.18
C VAL A 44 -2.05 7.02 12.29
N TRP A 45 -0.82 6.86 11.81
CA TRP A 45 -0.41 5.64 11.10
C TRP A 45 -0.26 4.49 12.10
N GLN A 46 -0.73 3.32 11.71
CA GLN A 46 -0.69 2.11 12.52
C GLN A 46 -0.19 0.95 11.67
N CYS A 47 0.81 0.22 12.17
CA CYS A 47 1.24 -1.03 11.56
C CYS A 47 0.09 -2.05 11.55
N VAL A 48 -0.05 -2.77 10.45
CA VAL A 48 -0.93 -3.93 10.31
C VAL A 48 -0.11 -5.18 10.01
N ALA A 49 -0.77 -6.29 9.68
CA ALA A 49 -0.09 -7.50 9.27
C ALA A 49 0.86 -7.20 8.08
N PRO A 50 2.14 -7.59 8.17
CA PRO A 50 3.08 -7.41 7.06
C PRO A 50 2.75 -8.38 5.92
N MET A 51 3.28 -8.08 4.74
CA MET A 51 3.30 -9.02 3.62
C MET A 51 4.22 -10.21 3.92
N SER A 52 3.97 -11.34 3.26
CA SER A 52 4.78 -12.54 3.33
C SER A 52 6.13 -12.37 2.63
N LYS A 53 6.18 -11.51 1.60
CA LYS A 53 7.41 -11.11 0.91
C LYS A 53 7.63 -9.60 1.02
N ARG A 54 8.90 -9.20 1.10
CA ARG A 54 9.30 -7.78 0.98
C ARG A 54 9.08 -7.35 -0.47
N ARG A 55 8.58 -6.14 -0.70
CA ARG A 55 8.29 -5.63 -2.05
C ARG A 55 8.57 -4.14 -2.15
N CYS A 56 9.47 -3.73 -3.03
CA CYS A 56 9.58 -2.35 -3.51
C CYS A 56 9.05 -2.24 -4.96
N GLY A 57 8.60 -1.06 -5.37
CA GLY A 57 7.95 -0.87 -6.67
C GLY A 57 6.70 -1.73 -6.86
N VAL A 58 6.00 -2.04 -5.77
CA VAL A 58 4.83 -2.93 -5.76
C VAL A 58 3.59 -2.25 -6.37
N GLY A 59 2.82 -3.00 -7.16
CA GLY A 59 1.50 -2.58 -7.62
C GLY A 59 0.44 -2.92 -6.58
N VAL A 60 -0.44 -1.97 -6.25
CA VAL A 60 -1.49 -2.17 -5.23
C VAL A 60 -2.87 -1.86 -5.81
N ALA A 61 -3.82 -2.77 -5.58
CA ALA A 61 -5.22 -2.60 -5.97
C ALA A 61 -6.17 -3.06 -4.87
N VAL A 62 -7.39 -2.51 -4.88
CA VAL A 62 -8.48 -2.98 -4.04
C VAL A 62 -9.53 -3.61 -4.94
N VAL A 63 -9.88 -4.87 -4.68
CA VAL A 63 -10.91 -5.62 -5.41
C VAL A 63 -11.76 -6.34 -4.36
N ASP A 64 -13.09 -6.17 -4.44
CA ASP A 64 -14.04 -6.79 -3.50
C ASP A 64 -13.67 -6.61 -2.02
N ASN A 65 -13.29 -5.38 -1.65
CA ASN A 65 -12.85 -4.98 -0.30
C ASN A 65 -11.58 -5.67 0.22
N LEU A 66 -10.81 -6.33 -0.66
CA LEU A 66 -9.50 -6.91 -0.34
C LEU A 66 -8.39 -6.07 -0.97
N LEU A 67 -7.29 -5.91 -0.24
CA LEU A 67 -6.09 -5.19 -0.68
C LEU A 67 -5.09 -6.19 -1.25
N TYR A 68 -4.69 -6.02 -2.50
CA TYR A 68 -3.76 -6.91 -3.20
C TYR A 68 -2.44 -6.22 -3.49
N ALA A 69 -1.34 -6.95 -3.26
CA ALA A 69 0.03 -6.57 -3.59
C ALA A 69 0.56 -7.44 -4.74
N VAL A 70 0.79 -6.84 -5.91
CA VAL A 70 1.15 -7.54 -7.14
C VAL A 70 2.58 -7.21 -7.55
N GLY A 71 3.40 -8.24 -7.73
CA GLY A 71 4.77 -8.12 -8.23
C GLY A 71 5.69 -7.32 -7.30
N GLY A 72 6.52 -6.45 -7.91
CA GLY A 72 7.57 -5.69 -7.22
C GLY A 72 8.92 -6.39 -7.23
N HIS A 73 9.84 -5.91 -6.38
CA HIS A 73 11.18 -6.47 -6.20
C HIS A 73 11.47 -6.68 -4.71
N ASP A 74 12.01 -7.83 -4.32
CA ASP A 74 12.17 -8.22 -2.90
C ASP A 74 13.54 -7.85 -2.29
N GLY A 75 14.34 -7.10 -3.04
CA GLY A 75 15.72 -6.76 -2.72
C GLY A 75 16.75 -7.61 -3.47
N GLN A 76 16.32 -8.73 -4.06
CA GLN A 76 17.19 -9.62 -4.84
C GLN A 76 16.62 -9.92 -6.23
N THR A 77 15.31 -10.12 -6.35
CA THR A 77 14.66 -10.56 -7.57
C THR A 77 13.32 -9.85 -7.81
N TYR A 78 12.92 -9.76 -9.07
CA TYR A 78 11.57 -9.34 -9.43
C TYR A 78 10.57 -10.46 -9.16
N LEU A 79 9.43 -10.08 -8.60
CA LEU A 79 8.38 -11.00 -8.20
C LEU A 79 7.30 -11.08 -9.29
N ASN A 80 6.83 -12.31 -9.57
CA ASN A 80 5.63 -12.58 -10.34
C ASN A 80 4.44 -13.03 -9.46
N SER A 81 4.60 -13.00 -8.13
CA SER A 81 3.59 -13.41 -7.15
C SER A 81 2.65 -12.29 -6.75
N ILE A 82 1.44 -12.66 -6.32
CA ILE A 82 0.42 -11.82 -5.70
C ILE A 82 0.16 -12.29 -4.27
N GLU A 83 -0.21 -11.37 -3.38
CA GLU A 83 -0.82 -11.67 -2.09
C GLU A 83 -1.87 -10.62 -1.70
#